data_AF-A0A851LCQ4-F1
#
_entry.id   AF-A0A851LCQ4-F1
#
_cell.length_a   1.000
_cell.length_b   1.000
_cell.length_c   1.000
_cell.angle_alpha   90.00
_cell.angle_beta   90.00
_cell.angle_gamma   90.00
#
_symmetry.space_group_name_H-M   'P 1'
#
loop_
_entity.id
_entity.type
_entity.pdbx_description
1 polymer ?
#
loop_
_entity_poly.entity_id
_entity_poly.type
_entity_poly.pdbx_seq_one_letter_code
_entity_poly.pdbx_strand_id
1 'polypeptide(L)'
;SHPPLCLPGIKCGGVLSAPSGNFSSPNFPGPYPYETECTWLIVVAEGSSVLLSFSHFELEYHATCAYDYLQVYNGAARDRGNLLGTFCGRSPPPPFSSAWHVMAVVFRSDRHVAKRGFAATYRKDACGGQLTGLSGEITSPRYPESYPNDAECRWSIGGAGSGGPLTLVFTDFQVEGGQGCIFDYVALFDGPTTAAPRLGRYCGSTRPPRTVSSTPHLLILFKSDFNIGGRGFKAHFYSAGECQEVFTAVKGNFSSPRYPNFYPNNLKCQWSIQLPPGYRVKVFFLDMELEGRSSLTGSCDYDHLTAFDGGTENGSPLGRWCGRESSAPVTSRSNQLLLVLHTDRNTAKRGFSIAYVGVVPMNVSCTRTDFHIQIPVQALAQLERNRIYLGTPSCAAQVVGGSFKIHTRFDTCGTESQKRNNTSVIISTLYIDFSVGDQEDIHEYEVQCEPKRKEASVTLVAGPDPSRLSQAENLVDAQQQEGGAMDMREIKGQDTSDIVFISICILAGLLMVVAVVGLVLL
;
A
#
# COMPACT_ATOMS: atom_id res chain seq x y z
N SER A 1 0.65 -6.95 61.23
CA SER A 1 1.94 -7.13 60.53
C SER A 1 1.65 -7.36 59.05
N HIS A 2 2.02 -6.37 58.24
CA HIS A 2 2.23 -6.35 56.79
C HIS A 2 1.11 -6.80 55.81
N PRO A 3 0.72 -5.93 54.84
CA PRO A 3 0.00 -6.35 53.64
C PRO A 3 0.92 -7.22 52.75
N PRO A 4 0.37 -8.00 51.79
CA PRO A 4 1.20 -8.78 50.88
C PRO A 4 2.11 -7.83 50.10
N LEU A 5 3.41 -8.02 50.26
CA LEU A 5 4.43 -7.35 49.48
C LEU A 5 4.17 -7.65 48.00
N CYS A 6 3.77 -6.64 47.23
CA CYS A 6 3.98 -6.66 45.79
C CYS A 6 5.46 -6.97 45.56
N LEU A 7 5.76 -8.11 44.94
CA LEU A 7 7.10 -8.41 44.46
C LEU A 7 7.58 -7.21 43.62
N PRO A 8 8.80 -6.70 43.83
CA PRO A 8 9.34 -5.64 43.01
C PRO A 8 9.34 -6.13 41.55
N GLY A 9 8.57 -5.44 40.69
CA GLY A 9 8.52 -5.75 39.27
C GLY A 9 9.94 -5.82 38.70
N ILE A 10 10.25 -6.90 38.01
CA ILE A 10 11.57 -7.11 37.42
C ILE A 10 11.77 -6.04 36.36
N LYS A 11 12.64 -5.07 36.65
CA LYS A 11 12.96 -3.99 35.72
C LYS A 11 13.91 -4.54 34.66
N CYS A 12 13.39 -4.70 33.45
CA CYS A 12 14.15 -5.10 32.27
C CYS A 12 13.77 -4.22 31.07
N GLY A 13 14.60 -4.22 30.03
CA GLY A 13 14.43 -3.31 28.90
C GLY A 13 15.14 -1.96 29.09
N GLY A 14 14.79 -1.00 28.25
CA GLY A 14 15.33 0.36 28.26
C GLY A 14 15.80 0.83 26.88
N VAL A 15 16.27 2.08 26.83
CA VAL A 15 16.87 2.65 25.62
C VAL A 15 18.36 2.33 25.59
N LEU A 16 18.82 1.75 24.49
CA LEU A 16 20.19 1.36 24.25
C LEU A 16 20.78 2.27 23.17
N SER A 17 21.60 3.24 23.58
CA SER A 17 22.09 4.31 22.71
C SER A 17 23.58 4.22 22.36
N ALA A 18 24.30 3.24 22.90
CA ALA A 18 25.70 3.04 22.58
C ALA A 18 25.87 2.55 21.12
N PRO A 19 27.02 2.79 20.46
CA PRO A 19 27.25 2.28 19.10
C PRO A 19 27.34 0.75 19.05
N SER A 20 27.46 0.06 20.18
CA SER A 20 27.32 -1.38 20.28
C SER A 20 27.02 -1.76 21.73
N GLY A 21 26.40 -2.90 21.94
CA GLY A 21 26.18 -3.43 23.27
C GLY A 21 25.52 -4.80 23.28
N ASN A 22 25.35 -5.32 24.49
CA ASN A 22 24.83 -6.66 24.72
C ASN A 22 23.62 -6.53 25.66
N PHE A 23 22.59 -7.34 25.44
CA PHE A 23 21.44 -7.43 26.33
C PHE A 23 20.88 -8.86 26.33
N SER A 24 20.18 -9.22 27.39
CA SER A 24 19.65 -10.57 27.57
C SER A 24 18.29 -10.55 28.22
N SER A 25 17.58 -11.68 28.17
CA SER A 25 16.43 -11.90 29.03
C SER A 25 16.82 -11.76 30.51
N PRO A 26 15.89 -11.41 31.40
CA PRO A 26 16.17 -11.33 32.83
C PRO A 26 16.64 -12.68 33.36
N ASN A 27 17.54 -12.65 34.35
CA ASN A 27 18.18 -13.82 34.97
C ASN A 27 19.06 -14.70 34.07
N PHE A 28 19.28 -14.35 32.80
CA PHE A 28 20.18 -15.10 31.92
C PHE A 28 21.57 -15.27 32.56
N PRO A 29 22.17 -16.48 32.56
CA PRO A 29 21.78 -17.70 31.83
C PRO A 29 20.78 -18.62 32.56
N GLY A 30 20.26 -18.21 33.71
CA GLY A 30 19.17 -18.87 34.43
C GLY A 30 17.80 -18.61 33.78
N PRO A 31 16.74 -19.26 34.30
CA PRO A 31 15.42 -19.15 33.70
C PRO A 31 14.83 -17.74 33.84
N TYR A 32 14.20 -17.23 32.78
CA TYR A 32 13.51 -15.94 32.85
C TYR A 32 12.26 -16.03 33.74
N PRO A 33 11.79 -14.91 34.29
CA PRO A 33 10.61 -14.89 35.15
C PRO A 33 9.31 -15.00 34.33
N TYR A 34 8.26 -15.51 34.96
CA TYR A 34 6.90 -15.52 34.43
C TYR A 34 6.32 -14.10 34.35
N GLU A 35 5.28 -13.92 33.53
CA GLU A 35 4.51 -12.69 33.36
C GLU A 35 5.38 -11.44 33.18
N THR A 36 6.49 -11.59 32.46
CA THR A 36 7.48 -10.53 32.29
C THR A 36 7.37 -9.95 30.89
N GLU A 37 7.36 -8.62 30.80
CA GLU A 37 7.48 -7.89 29.54
C GLU A 37 8.69 -6.97 29.59
N CYS A 38 9.65 -7.21 28.68
CA CYS A 38 10.83 -6.38 28.53
C CYS A 38 10.83 -5.74 27.15
N THR A 39 11.05 -4.42 27.07
CA THR A 39 11.16 -3.70 25.80
C THR A 39 12.50 -3.00 25.72
N TRP A 40 13.29 -3.32 24.69
CA TRP A 40 14.53 -2.61 24.36
C TRP A 40 14.32 -1.76 23.11
N LEU A 41 14.68 -0.48 23.20
CA LEU A 41 14.73 0.43 22.06
C LEU A 41 16.19 0.73 21.75
N ILE A 42 16.69 0.20 20.64
CA ILE A 42 18.06 0.41 20.20
C ILE A 42 18.09 1.62 19.28
N VAL A 43 18.89 2.63 19.62
CA VAL A 43 19.03 3.87 18.87
C VAL A 43 20.51 4.11 18.60
N VAL A 44 20.93 4.00 17.35
CA VAL A 44 22.31 4.34 16.93
C VAL A 44 22.33 5.71 16.24
N ALA A 45 23.51 6.16 15.81
CA ALA A 45 23.65 7.44 15.13
C ALA A 45 22.78 7.51 13.85
N GLU A 46 22.21 8.69 13.58
CA GLU A 46 21.44 8.94 12.36
C GLU A 46 22.28 8.63 11.09
N GLY A 47 21.63 8.18 10.03
CA GLY A 47 22.29 7.72 8.80
C GLY A 47 22.97 6.35 8.89
N SER A 48 22.85 5.65 10.03
CA SER A 48 23.37 4.30 10.25
C SER A 48 22.24 3.28 10.37
N SER A 49 22.57 1.99 10.44
CA SER A 49 21.63 0.91 10.76
C SER A 49 22.05 0.11 12.00
N VAL A 50 21.10 -0.60 12.61
CA VAL A 50 21.32 -1.48 13.76
C VAL A 50 21.42 -2.90 13.25
N LEU A 51 22.57 -3.55 13.45
CA LEU A 51 22.71 -4.98 13.26
C LEU A 51 22.53 -5.70 14.59
N LEU A 52 21.45 -6.49 14.70
CA LEU A 52 21.08 -7.31 15.85
C LEU A 52 21.41 -8.78 15.58
N SER A 53 22.03 -9.45 16.54
CA SER A 53 22.34 -10.88 16.45
C SER A 53 22.11 -11.59 17.78
N PHE A 54 21.80 -12.88 17.73
CA PHE A 54 21.52 -13.71 18.89
C PHE A 54 22.62 -14.76 19.06
N SER A 55 23.20 -14.79 20.25
CA SER A 55 24.21 -15.79 20.64
C SER A 55 23.59 -17.00 21.35
N HIS A 56 22.40 -16.82 21.96
CA HIS A 56 21.63 -17.87 22.61
C HIS A 56 20.14 -17.57 22.48
N PHE A 57 19.32 -18.61 22.33
CA PHE A 57 17.87 -18.49 22.28
C PHE A 57 17.17 -19.79 22.73
N GLU A 58 16.46 -19.73 23.85
CA GLU A 58 15.61 -20.81 24.34
C GLU A 58 14.41 -20.22 25.09
N LEU A 59 13.25 -20.18 24.45
CA LEU A 59 11.95 -19.82 25.02
C LEU A 59 11.00 -21.02 25.04
N GLU A 60 9.87 -20.92 25.74
CA GLU A 60 8.79 -21.90 25.60
C GLU A 60 8.35 -21.98 24.12
N TYR A 61 8.08 -23.19 23.65
CA TYR A 61 7.69 -23.42 22.26
C TYR A 61 6.17 -23.50 22.13
N HIS A 62 5.63 -22.80 21.13
CA HIS A 62 4.28 -22.99 20.63
C HIS A 62 4.29 -22.85 19.11
N ALA A 63 3.40 -23.54 18.40
CA ALA A 63 3.35 -23.53 16.93
C ALA A 63 3.21 -22.11 16.33
N THR A 64 2.53 -21.21 17.05
CA THR A 64 2.35 -19.80 16.67
C THR A 64 3.04 -18.82 17.64
N CYS A 65 3.90 -19.33 18.54
CA CYS A 65 4.52 -18.54 19.61
C CYS A 65 3.49 -17.76 20.47
N ALA A 66 2.41 -18.44 20.85
CA ALA A 66 1.31 -17.84 21.61
C ALA A 66 1.57 -17.75 23.13
N TYR A 67 2.54 -18.52 23.63
CA TYR A 67 3.00 -18.48 25.02
C TYR A 67 4.12 -17.42 25.13
N ASP A 68 5.36 -17.86 25.36
CA ASP A 68 6.52 -16.99 25.40
C ASP A 68 7.03 -16.65 24.01
N TYR A 69 7.40 -15.39 23.80
CA TYR A 69 7.93 -14.95 22.51
C TYR A 69 8.89 -13.77 22.61
N LEU A 70 9.72 -13.68 21.58
CA LEU A 70 10.51 -12.51 21.24
C LEU A 70 10.03 -11.93 19.92
N GLN A 71 9.69 -10.65 19.90
CA GLN A 71 9.35 -9.90 18.71
C GLN A 71 10.43 -8.87 18.39
N VAL A 72 10.77 -8.77 17.11
CA VAL A 72 11.73 -7.78 16.59
C VAL A 72 11.00 -6.87 15.60
N TYR A 73 11.17 -5.56 15.75
CA TYR A 73 10.48 -4.54 14.94
C TYR A 73 11.48 -3.65 14.19
N ASN A 74 11.16 -3.32 12.94
CA ASN A 74 11.97 -2.50 12.05
C ASN A 74 11.80 -0.98 12.29
N GLY A 75 11.99 -0.55 13.53
CA GLY A 75 11.80 0.84 13.94
C GLY A 75 11.38 0.95 15.41
N ALA A 76 10.94 2.15 15.80
CA ALA A 76 10.43 2.40 17.14
C ALA A 76 8.97 1.96 17.33
N ALA A 77 8.16 2.03 16.27
CA ALA A 77 6.76 1.69 16.32
C ALA A 77 6.57 0.17 16.35
N ARG A 78 5.75 -0.29 17.31
CA ARG A 78 5.51 -1.72 17.62
C ARG A 78 4.22 -2.24 16.97
N ASP A 79 3.86 -1.72 15.81
CA ASP A 79 2.67 -2.12 15.06
C ASP A 79 2.97 -3.29 14.11
N ARG A 80 1.92 -3.87 13.52
CA ARG A 80 2.02 -5.06 12.66
C ARG A 80 2.81 -4.80 11.37
N GLY A 81 2.86 -3.57 10.86
CA GLY A 81 3.59 -3.22 9.65
C GLY A 81 5.11 -3.21 9.83
N ASN A 82 5.60 -3.02 11.07
CA ASN A 82 7.02 -3.04 11.42
C ASN A 82 7.53 -4.38 11.94
N LEU A 83 6.66 -5.34 12.23
CA LEU A 83 7.06 -6.62 12.82
C LEU A 83 7.90 -7.43 11.83
N LEU A 84 9.19 -7.63 12.15
CA LEU A 84 10.11 -8.46 11.37
C LEU A 84 9.90 -9.94 11.64
N GLY A 85 9.49 -10.30 12.87
CA GLY A 85 9.13 -11.67 13.20
C GLY A 85 8.84 -11.87 14.68
N THR A 86 8.15 -12.98 14.96
CA THR A 86 7.88 -13.50 16.30
C THR A 86 8.58 -14.84 16.45
N PHE A 87 9.39 -15.00 17.48
CA PHE A 87 10.27 -16.16 17.68
C PHE A 87 10.04 -16.79 19.05
N CYS A 88 10.11 -18.12 19.09
CA CYS A 88 9.99 -18.92 20.31
C CYS A 88 10.67 -20.29 20.14
N GLY A 89 10.74 -21.10 21.19
CA GLY A 89 11.46 -22.38 21.17
C GLY A 89 12.99 -22.24 21.17
N ARG A 90 13.70 -23.14 20.46
CA ARG A 90 15.16 -23.29 20.52
C ARG A 90 15.92 -22.83 19.28
N SER A 91 15.23 -22.47 18.22
CA SER A 91 15.87 -21.97 17.00
C SER A 91 16.25 -20.50 17.21
N PRO A 92 17.53 -20.12 17.19
CA PRO A 92 17.90 -18.72 17.29
C PRO A 92 17.36 -17.95 16.08
N PRO A 93 16.86 -16.71 16.29
CA PRO A 93 16.50 -15.84 15.19
C PRO A 93 17.71 -15.55 14.30
N PRO A 94 17.51 -15.35 12.98
CA PRO A 94 18.57 -14.88 12.10
C PRO A 94 19.04 -13.47 12.53
N PRO A 95 20.23 -13.02 12.08
CA PRO A 95 20.63 -11.64 12.30
C PRO A 95 19.69 -10.67 11.56
N PHE A 96 19.30 -9.59 12.21
CA PHE A 96 18.46 -8.54 11.64
C PHE A 96 19.25 -7.27 11.46
N SER A 97 19.03 -6.58 10.33
CA SER A 97 19.38 -5.17 10.24
C SER A 97 18.12 -4.34 10.22
N SER A 98 18.11 -3.24 10.94
CA SER A 98 17.07 -2.23 10.74
C SER A 98 17.31 -1.50 9.41
N ALA A 99 16.22 -0.98 8.83
CA ALA A 99 16.28 -0.09 7.67
C ALA A 99 16.84 1.31 8.03
N TRP A 100 16.86 1.66 9.32
CA TRP A 100 17.25 2.98 9.83
C TRP A 100 18.05 2.85 11.14
N HIS A 101 18.29 3.96 11.82
CA HIS A 101 19.06 4.01 13.06
C HIS A 101 18.32 3.52 14.32
N VAL A 102 17.09 2.99 14.18
CA VAL A 102 16.26 2.55 15.31
C VAL A 102 15.70 1.14 15.10
N MET A 103 15.71 0.33 16.15
CA MET A 103 15.11 -1.01 16.21
C MET A 103 14.48 -1.25 17.59
N ALA A 104 13.33 -1.90 17.65
CA ALA A 104 12.71 -2.30 18.92
C ALA A 104 12.67 -3.83 19.07
N VAL A 105 12.93 -4.31 20.28
CA VAL A 105 12.87 -5.73 20.64
C VAL A 105 11.97 -5.89 21.85
N VAL A 106 10.97 -6.76 21.76
CA VAL A 106 10.00 -7.01 22.83
C VAL A 106 10.06 -8.49 23.21
N PHE A 107 10.33 -8.76 24.48
CA PHE A 107 10.22 -10.09 25.06
C PHE A 107 9.00 -10.14 25.96
N ARG A 108 8.19 -11.19 25.83
CA ARG A 108 7.07 -11.46 26.72
C ARG A 108 7.06 -12.92 27.16
N SER A 109 6.82 -13.14 28.45
CA SER A 109 6.51 -14.46 29.00
C SER A 109 5.09 -14.56 29.56
N ASP A 110 4.55 -15.76 29.58
CA ASP A 110 3.24 -16.09 30.15
C ASP A 110 3.34 -16.54 31.63
N ARG A 111 2.28 -17.17 32.17
CA ARG A 111 2.20 -17.61 33.57
C ARG A 111 2.95 -18.90 33.88
N HIS A 112 3.38 -19.64 32.87
CA HIS A 112 3.92 -20.99 33.01
C HIS A 112 5.22 -21.16 32.23
N VAL A 113 5.93 -22.25 32.49
CA VAL A 113 7.12 -22.72 31.75
C VAL A 113 8.18 -21.67 31.37
N ALA A 114 9.15 -21.45 32.27
CA ALA A 114 10.30 -20.63 31.96
C ALA A 114 11.45 -21.48 31.38
N LYS A 115 12.22 -20.88 30.46
CA LYS A 115 13.46 -21.42 29.92
C LYS A 115 14.61 -20.46 30.15
N ARG A 116 15.82 -20.81 29.69
CA ARG A 116 17.05 -19.99 29.88
C ARG A 116 16.98 -18.62 29.23
N GLY A 117 16.10 -18.43 28.26
CA GLY A 117 15.93 -17.15 27.57
C GLY A 117 16.96 -16.92 26.48
N PHE A 118 17.36 -15.68 26.29
CA PHE A 118 18.19 -15.28 25.15
C PHE A 118 19.30 -14.31 25.55
N ALA A 119 20.35 -14.29 24.73
CA ALA A 119 21.42 -13.31 24.80
C ALA A 119 21.67 -12.73 23.41
N ALA A 120 21.54 -11.42 23.28
CA ALA A 120 21.64 -10.68 22.04
C ALA A 120 22.76 -9.64 22.10
N THR A 121 23.33 -9.36 20.94
CA THR A 121 24.28 -8.26 20.75
C THR A 121 23.82 -7.38 19.60
N TYR A 122 24.01 -6.09 19.75
CA TYR A 122 23.74 -5.11 18.72
C TYR A 122 24.98 -4.28 18.44
N ARG A 123 25.13 -3.84 17.20
CA ARG A 123 26.12 -2.85 16.81
C ARG A 123 25.58 -1.93 15.74
N LYS A 124 26.09 -0.70 15.75
CA LYS A 124 26.01 0.26 14.68
C LYS A 124 26.72 -0.34 13.48
N ASP A 125 26.00 -0.49 12.39
CA ASP A 125 26.59 -0.70 11.08
C ASP A 125 26.78 0.67 10.42
N ALA A 126 27.95 0.93 9.84
CA ALA A 126 28.29 2.25 9.30
C ALA A 126 27.31 2.67 8.20
N CYS A 127 26.81 1.66 7.47
CA CYS A 127 25.81 1.75 6.42
C CYS A 127 25.55 0.34 5.88
N GLY A 128 24.33 0.05 5.44
CA GLY A 128 23.99 -1.29 4.95
C GLY A 128 22.91 -1.96 5.77
N GLY A 129 22.81 -3.28 5.61
CA GLY A 129 21.89 -4.13 6.34
C GLY A 129 21.21 -5.20 5.49
N GLN A 130 20.56 -6.14 6.16
CA GLN A 130 19.54 -6.99 5.55
C GLN A 130 18.25 -6.18 5.36
N LEU A 131 17.83 -5.99 4.12
CA LEU A 131 16.59 -5.30 3.76
C LEU A 131 15.53 -6.34 3.41
N THR A 132 14.55 -6.47 4.30
CA THR A 132 13.40 -7.39 4.16
C THR A 132 12.10 -6.63 3.86
N GLY A 133 12.20 -5.43 3.27
CA GLY A 133 11.04 -4.70 2.76
C GLY A 133 10.62 -5.23 1.39
N LEU A 134 9.36 -4.98 0.99
CA LEU A 134 8.91 -5.23 -0.40
C LEU A 134 9.31 -4.10 -1.35
N SER A 135 9.64 -2.95 -0.79
CA SER A 135 10.35 -1.87 -1.44
C SER A 135 11.19 -1.14 -0.41
N GLY A 136 12.04 -0.24 -0.87
CA GLY A 136 12.75 0.66 0.00
C GLY A 136 13.67 1.60 -0.76
N GLU A 137 14.21 2.54 -0.02
CA GLU A 137 15.19 3.50 -0.49
C GLU A 137 16.57 3.14 0.06
N ILE A 138 17.58 3.27 -0.77
CA ILE A 138 18.98 3.02 -0.44
C ILE A 138 19.77 4.23 -0.85
N THR A 139 20.52 4.78 0.09
CA THR A 139 21.39 5.93 -0.14
C THR A 139 22.80 5.64 0.32
N SER A 140 23.78 6.28 -0.32
CA SER A 140 25.13 6.35 0.23
C SER A 140 25.13 7.07 1.59
N PRO A 141 26.11 6.80 2.48
CA PRO A 141 26.17 7.47 3.76
C PRO A 141 26.23 9.00 3.60
N ARG A 142 25.48 9.72 4.43
CA ARG A 142 25.34 11.20 4.43
C ARG A 142 24.73 11.82 3.18
N TYR A 143 24.21 11.04 2.23
CA TYR A 143 23.52 11.58 1.04
C TYR A 143 22.47 12.65 1.45
N PRO A 144 22.41 13.82 0.79
CA PRO A 144 23.13 14.19 -0.45
C PRO A 144 24.51 14.84 -0.23
N GLU A 145 25.01 14.88 1.01
CA GLU A 145 26.37 15.31 1.29
C GLU A 145 27.40 14.28 0.80
N SER A 146 28.66 14.68 0.75
CA SER A 146 29.73 13.80 0.31
C SER A 146 29.83 12.55 1.21
N TYR A 147 29.85 11.37 0.60
CA TYR A 147 30.07 10.12 1.34
C TYR A 147 31.48 10.08 1.98
N PRO A 148 31.69 9.28 3.04
CA PRO A 148 32.99 9.15 3.69
C PRO A 148 33.99 8.37 2.86
N ASN A 149 35.25 8.71 3.04
CA ASN A 149 36.38 7.88 2.62
C ASN A 149 36.40 6.58 3.43
N ASP A 150 37.01 5.54 2.88
CA ASP A 150 37.18 4.21 3.46
C ASP A 150 35.86 3.55 3.91
N ALA A 151 34.76 3.90 3.25
CA ALA A 151 33.44 3.33 3.54
C ALA A 151 33.29 1.97 2.84
N GLU A 152 32.73 0.99 3.55
CA GLU A 152 32.24 -0.25 2.95
C GLU A 152 30.81 -0.50 3.44
N CYS A 153 29.83 -0.34 2.56
CA CYS A 153 28.41 -0.55 2.85
C CYS A 153 27.89 -1.78 2.11
N ARG A 154 27.10 -2.61 2.79
CA ARG A 154 26.51 -3.83 2.22
C ARG A 154 25.02 -3.86 2.48
N TRP A 155 24.20 -3.72 1.44
CA TRP A 155 22.75 -3.93 1.53
C TRP A 155 22.39 -5.26 0.89
N SER A 156 22.01 -6.23 1.71
CA SER A 156 21.52 -7.53 1.27
C SER A 156 20.00 -7.49 1.26
N ILE A 157 19.40 -7.41 0.08
CA ILE A 157 17.96 -7.37 -0.10
C ILE A 157 17.47 -8.80 -0.27
N GLY A 158 16.41 -9.16 0.45
CA GLY A 158 15.70 -10.42 0.27
C GLY A 158 15.09 -10.96 1.55
N GLY A 159 14.30 -12.03 1.41
CA GLY A 159 13.55 -12.63 2.52
C GLY A 159 12.17 -12.00 2.76
N ALA A 160 11.68 -11.18 1.82
CA ALA A 160 10.37 -10.55 1.89
C ALA A 160 9.56 -10.85 0.63
N GLY A 161 8.30 -11.24 0.83
CA GLY A 161 7.38 -11.59 -0.25
C GLY A 161 7.40 -13.07 -0.64
N SER A 162 6.79 -13.37 -1.79
CA SER A 162 6.49 -14.67 -2.38
C SER A 162 7.66 -15.28 -3.16
N GLY A 163 8.83 -14.62 -3.16
CA GLY A 163 10.04 -15.09 -3.83
C GLY A 163 10.23 -14.59 -5.27
N GLY A 164 9.55 -13.52 -5.67
CA GLY A 164 9.75 -12.85 -6.96
C GLY A 164 11.11 -12.14 -7.11
N PRO A 165 11.53 -11.79 -8.34
CA PRO A 165 12.76 -11.05 -8.58
C PRO A 165 12.67 -9.61 -8.06
N LEU A 166 13.84 -9.01 -7.78
CA LEU A 166 13.98 -7.65 -7.29
C LEU A 166 14.39 -6.73 -8.43
N THR A 167 13.70 -5.59 -8.55
CA THR A 167 14.11 -4.49 -9.43
C THR A 167 14.84 -3.43 -8.63
N LEU A 168 16.01 -2.97 -9.09
CA LEU A 168 16.75 -1.84 -8.53
C LEU A 168 16.86 -0.71 -9.57
N VAL A 169 16.55 0.52 -9.15
CA VAL A 169 16.60 1.73 -9.98
C VAL A 169 17.34 2.84 -9.25
N PHE A 170 18.40 3.38 -9.88
CA PHE A 170 19.11 4.56 -9.38
C PHE A 170 18.42 5.84 -9.87
N THR A 171 18.12 6.75 -8.95
CA THR A 171 17.51 8.06 -9.23
C THR A 171 18.55 9.18 -9.22
N ASP A 172 19.59 9.07 -8.41
CA ASP A 172 20.78 9.93 -8.45
C ASP A 172 22.06 9.08 -8.31
N PHE A 173 23.14 9.51 -8.97
CA PHE A 173 24.42 8.80 -8.96
C PHE A 173 25.59 9.73 -9.30
N GLN A 174 26.48 9.91 -8.32
CA GLN A 174 27.76 10.59 -8.44
C GLN A 174 28.75 9.96 -7.45
N VAL A 175 29.50 9.00 -7.96
CA VAL A 175 30.59 8.31 -7.26
C VAL A 175 31.89 8.69 -7.95
N GLU A 176 33.02 8.73 -7.24
CA GLU A 176 34.32 9.02 -7.85
C GLU A 176 34.54 8.13 -9.08
N GLY A 177 34.92 8.76 -10.20
CA GLY A 177 35.12 8.08 -11.47
C GLY A 177 36.57 7.63 -11.64
N GLY A 178 36.77 6.51 -12.33
CA GLY A 178 38.08 6.04 -12.74
C GLY A 178 37.99 4.92 -13.76
N GLN A 179 39.08 4.65 -14.47
CA GLN A 179 39.11 3.54 -15.43
C GLN A 179 38.82 2.22 -14.71
N GLY A 180 37.76 1.52 -15.12
CA GLY A 180 37.36 0.25 -14.50
C GLY A 180 36.77 0.37 -13.08
N CYS A 181 36.44 1.58 -12.63
CA CYS A 181 35.91 1.86 -11.30
C CYS A 181 36.80 1.30 -10.17
N ILE A 182 38.11 1.53 -10.29
CA ILE A 182 39.11 0.99 -9.36
C ILE A 182 39.19 1.72 -8.01
N PHE A 183 38.80 2.99 -7.98
CA PHE A 183 38.66 3.81 -6.77
C PHE A 183 37.31 3.46 -6.12
N ASP A 184 36.39 4.41 -6.08
CA ASP A 184 35.06 4.21 -5.54
C ASP A 184 34.11 3.52 -6.52
N TYR A 185 33.23 2.66 -6.00
CA TYR A 185 32.26 1.97 -6.83
C TYR A 185 31.05 1.44 -6.07
N VAL A 186 29.97 1.25 -6.81
CA VAL A 186 28.82 0.42 -6.43
C VAL A 186 28.84 -0.86 -7.27
N ALA A 187 28.88 -2.01 -6.61
CA ALA A 187 28.78 -3.33 -7.24
C ALA A 187 27.45 -4.00 -6.87
N LEU A 188 26.86 -4.67 -7.85
CA LEU A 188 25.59 -5.40 -7.73
C LEU A 188 25.84 -6.90 -7.93
N PHE A 189 25.26 -7.74 -7.08
CA PHE A 189 25.39 -9.20 -7.14
C PHE A 189 24.02 -9.89 -7.07
N ASP A 190 23.80 -10.87 -7.94
CA ASP A 190 22.55 -11.62 -8.08
C ASP A 190 22.43 -12.74 -7.03
N GLY A 191 22.38 -12.34 -5.77
CA GLY A 191 22.30 -13.23 -4.63
C GLY A 191 22.66 -12.51 -3.32
N PRO A 192 22.64 -13.20 -2.18
CA PRO A 192 22.82 -12.59 -0.87
C PRO A 192 24.29 -12.28 -0.51
N THR A 193 25.26 -12.74 -1.31
CA THR A 193 26.69 -12.63 -0.99
C THR A 193 27.53 -12.22 -2.20
N THR A 194 28.76 -11.77 -1.96
CA THR A 194 29.74 -11.42 -3.00
C THR A 194 30.26 -12.63 -3.79
N ALA A 195 29.90 -13.86 -3.38
CA ALA A 195 30.18 -15.08 -4.15
C ALA A 195 29.17 -15.30 -5.29
N ALA A 196 28.03 -14.60 -5.28
CA ALA A 196 27.03 -14.68 -6.32
C ALA A 196 27.49 -13.99 -7.63
N PRO A 197 26.84 -14.27 -8.78
CA PRO A 197 27.16 -13.62 -10.05
C PRO A 197 27.08 -12.09 -9.94
N ARG A 198 28.12 -11.39 -10.39
CA ARG A 198 28.15 -9.91 -10.40
C ARG A 198 27.36 -9.38 -11.59
N LEU A 199 26.30 -8.61 -11.32
CA LEU A 199 25.46 -7.96 -12.32
C LEU A 199 26.10 -6.70 -12.90
N GLY A 200 26.91 -5.99 -12.09
CA GLY A 200 27.60 -4.80 -12.57
C GLY A 200 28.51 -4.16 -11.52
N ARG A 201 29.35 -3.23 -11.98
CA ARG A 201 30.21 -2.36 -11.17
C ARG A 201 30.18 -0.97 -11.79
N TYR A 202 29.81 0.04 -11.00
CA TYR A 202 29.48 1.37 -11.49
C TYR A 202 30.18 2.44 -10.66
N CYS A 203 30.58 3.53 -11.33
CA CYS A 203 31.25 4.70 -10.77
C CYS A 203 31.06 5.90 -11.71
N GLY A 204 31.53 7.10 -11.32
CA GLY A 204 31.32 8.33 -12.06
C GLY A 204 29.93 8.95 -11.85
N SER A 205 29.50 9.77 -12.80
CA SER A 205 28.23 10.54 -12.72
C SER A 205 27.12 10.03 -13.63
N THR A 206 27.34 8.92 -14.34
CA THR A 206 26.32 8.31 -15.20
C THR A 206 25.48 7.36 -14.37
N ARG A 207 24.15 7.54 -14.37
CA ARG A 207 23.24 6.66 -13.64
C ARG A 207 23.35 5.22 -14.16
N PRO A 208 23.53 4.23 -13.26
CA PRO A 208 23.49 2.82 -13.63
C PRO A 208 22.15 2.44 -14.28
N PRO A 209 22.13 1.44 -15.17
CA PRO A 209 20.90 0.95 -15.78
C PRO A 209 19.99 0.29 -14.73
N ARG A 210 18.68 0.28 -15.03
CA ARG A 210 17.70 -0.50 -14.27
C ARG A 210 18.15 -1.96 -14.24
N THR A 211 18.24 -2.53 -13.05
CA THR A 211 18.70 -3.90 -12.83
C THR A 211 17.54 -4.75 -12.31
N VAL A 212 17.39 -5.96 -12.82
CA VAL A 212 16.43 -6.96 -12.33
C VAL A 212 17.23 -8.21 -11.97
N SER A 213 17.09 -8.69 -10.73
CA SER A 213 17.74 -9.93 -10.28
C SER A 213 17.06 -11.16 -10.87
N SER A 214 17.78 -12.27 -10.98
CA SER A 214 17.17 -13.58 -11.33
C SER A 214 16.66 -14.32 -10.09
N THR A 215 17.16 -13.95 -8.91
CA THR A 215 16.78 -14.54 -7.61
C THR A 215 15.98 -13.54 -6.76
N PRO A 216 15.28 -13.97 -5.69
CA PRO A 216 14.68 -13.07 -4.70
C PRO A 216 15.70 -12.40 -3.76
N HIS A 217 16.98 -12.41 -4.15
CA HIS A 217 18.09 -11.86 -3.39
C HIS A 217 18.94 -10.95 -4.26
N LEU A 218 19.33 -9.80 -3.72
CA LEU A 218 20.19 -8.85 -4.40
C LEU A 218 21.13 -8.21 -3.38
N LEU A 219 22.43 -8.32 -3.60
CA LEU A 219 23.43 -7.64 -2.77
C LEU A 219 23.94 -6.40 -3.50
N ILE A 220 23.91 -5.28 -2.79
CA ILE A 220 24.50 -4.01 -3.21
C ILE A 220 25.69 -3.75 -2.29
N LEU A 221 26.87 -3.58 -2.89
CA LEU A 221 28.12 -3.26 -2.21
C LEU A 221 28.58 -1.88 -2.68
N PHE A 222 28.67 -0.92 -1.76
CA PHE A 222 29.36 0.34 -2.01
C PHE A 222 30.70 0.33 -1.29
N LYS A 223 31.76 0.73 -2.00
CA LYS A 223 33.09 0.87 -1.44
C LYS A 223 33.71 2.19 -1.88
N SER A 224 34.30 2.93 -0.94
CA SER A 224 35.15 4.08 -1.20
C SER A 224 36.59 3.87 -0.72
N ASP A 225 37.53 4.60 -1.32
CA ASP A 225 38.94 4.60 -0.94
C ASP A 225 39.29 5.75 0.03
N PHE A 226 40.58 6.00 0.24
CA PHE A 226 41.07 6.92 1.27
C PHE A 226 40.86 8.41 0.94
N ASN A 227 40.50 8.77 -0.30
CA ASN A 227 40.28 10.16 -0.69
C ASN A 227 39.13 10.34 -1.71
N ILE A 228 38.82 11.61 -2.01
CA ILE A 228 37.85 12.04 -3.04
C ILE A 228 36.44 11.42 -2.90
N GLY A 229 35.61 12.05 -2.06
CA GLY A 229 34.18 11.74 -2.04
C GLY A 229 33.36 12.47 -3.09
N GLY A 230 32.21 11.89 -3.47
CA GLY A 230 31.16 12.52 -4.27
C GLY A 230 29.84 12.62 -3.48
N ARG A 231 28.81 13.28 -4.05
CA ARG A 231 27.47 13.34 -3.42
C ARG A 231 26.85 11.95 -3.19
N GLY A 232 27.36 10.94 -3.91
CA GLY A 232 26.98 9.54 -3.75
C GLY A 232 25.76 9.18 -4.58
N PHE A 233 24.89 8.33 -4.06
CA PHE A 233 23.79 7.78 -4.83
C PHE A 233 22.51 7.64 -4.02
N LYS A 234 21.40 7.63 -4.74
CA LYS A 234 20.07 7.27 -4.25
C LYS A 234 19.44 6.27 -5.21
N ALA A 235 18.95 5.17 -4.65
CA ALA A 235 18.32 4.08 -5.38
C ALA A 235 17.08 3.59 -4.68
N HIS A 236 16.17 3.01 -5.45
CA HIS A 236 14.97 2.34 -4.94
C HIS A 236 14.96 0.90 -5.41
N PHE A 237 14.54 -0.01 -4.53
CA PHE A 237 14.29 -1.39 -4.87
C PHE A 237 12.82 -1.74 -4.73
N TYR A 238 12.35 -2.71 -5.51
CA TYR A 238 10.98 -3.20 -5.50
C TYR A 238 10.94 -4.71 -5.73
N SER A 239 10.11 -5.40 -4.95
CA SER A 239 9.74 -6.79 -5.19
C SER A 239 8.71 -6.89 -6.31
N ALA A 240 9.07 -7.54 -7.40
CA ALA A 240 8.18 -7.75 -8.53
C ALA A 240 6.97 -8.60 -8.13
N GLY A 241 5.78 -8.24 -8.64
CA GLY A 241 4.53 -8.98 -8.40
C GLY A 241 3.87 -8.72 -7.05
N GLU A 242 4.50 -7.98 -6.14
CA GLU A 242 3.87 -7.56 -4.88
C GLU A 242 3.86 -6.05 -4.70
N CYS A 243 4.97 -5.39 -5.01
CA CYS A 243 5.16 -3.97 -4.77
C CYS A 243 5.58 -3.22 -6.04
N GLN A 244 5.89 -3.93 -7.11
CA GLN A 244 5.98 -3.37 -8.46
C GLN A 244 5.37 -4.32 -9.47
N GLU A 245 4.41 -3.82 -10.26
CA GLU A 245 3.81 -4.57 -11.36
C GLU A 245 3.45 -3.66 -12.54
N VAL A 246 3.53 -4.23 -13.75
CA VAL A 246 3.13 -3.57 -14.99
C VAL A 246 2.01 -4.38 -15.61
N PHE A 247 0.83 -3.77 -15.69
CA PHE A 247 -0.35 -4.37 -16.29
C PHE A 247 -0.55 -3.88 -17.72
N THR A 248 -0.60 -4.81 -18.67
CA THR A 248 -0.87 -4.53 -20.08
C THR A 248 -2.23 -5.04 -20.55
N ALA A 249 -2.88 -5.88 -19.75
CA ALA A 249 -4.23 -6.35 -20.03
C ALA A 249 -5.24 -5.20 -19.89
N VAL A 250 -6.25 -5.17 -20.77
CA VAL A 250 -7.31 -4.15 -20.75
C VAL A 250 -8.14 -4.16 -19.48
N LYS A 251 -8.10 -5.24 -18.69
CA LYS A 251 -8.75 -5.32 -17.38
C LYS A 251 -7.86 -6.07 -16.42
N GLY A 252 -8.01 -5.78 -15.14
CA GLY A 252 -7.27 -6.46 -14.09
C GLY A 252 -7.71 -6.02 -12.71
N ASN A 253 -7.18 -6.70 -11.71
CA ASN A 253 -7.32 -6.31 -10.32
C ASN A 253 -6.01 -6.56 -9.59
N PHE A 254 -5.80 -5.81 -8.52
CA PHE A 254 -4.65 -5.98 -7.64
C PHE A 254 -4.99 -5.41 -6.26
N SER A 255 -4.17 -5.78 -5.29
CA SER A 255 -4.36 -5.35 -3.91
C SER A 255 -3.03 -4.87 -3.33
N SER A 256 -3.10 -4.10 -2.26
CA SER A 256 -1.91 -3.76 -1.46
C SER A 256 -1.24 -5.04 -0.93
N PRO A 257 0.08 -5.01 -0.66
CA PRO A 257 0.78 -6.18 -0.16
C PRO A 257 0.15 -6.75 1.11
N ARG A 258 0.07 -8.09 1.18
CA ARG A 258 -0.50 -8.87 2.29
C ARG A 258 -2.00 -8.71 2.52
N TYR A 259 -2.73 -7.95 1.68
CA TYR A 259 -4.18 -7.80 1.79
C TYR A 259 -4.88 -9.18 1.88
N PRO A 260 -5.88 -9.38 2.78
CA PRO A 260 -6.51 -8.38 3.67
C PRO A 260 -5.81 -8.18 5.02
N ASN A 261 -4.61 -8.74 5.21
CA ASN A 261 -3.77 -8.44 6.37
C ASN A 261 -3.10 -7.07 6.25
N PHE A 262 -2.41 -6.68 7.32
CA PHE A 262 -1.82 -5.35 7.40
C PHE A 262 -0.65 -5.21 6.42
N TYR A 263 -0.64 -4.13 5.65
CA TYR A 263 0.49 -3.82 4.78
C TYR A 263 1.75 -3.49 5.62
N PRO A 264 2.96 -3.75 5.10
CA PRO A 264 4.18 -3.29 5.75
C PRO A 264 4.33 -1.77 5.78
N ASN A 265 5.04 -1.26 6.77
CA ASN A 265 5.43 0.15 6.85
C ASN A 265 6.64 0.45 5.95
N ASN A 266 6.88 1.74 5.69
CA ASN A 266 7.98 2.26 4.86
C ASN A 266 7.99 1.73 3.42
N LEU A 267 6.80 1.48 2.86
CA LEU A 267 6.65 1.03 1.49
C LEU A 267 6.52 2.23 0.54
N LYS A 268 7.12 2.05 -0.64
CA LYS A 268 6.79 2.78 -1.85
C LYS A 268 6.48 1.76 -2.94
N CYS A 269 5.22 1.35 -3.07
CA CYS A 269 4.80 0.38 -4.09
C CYS A 269 4.19 1.08 -5.30
N GLN A 270 4.38 0.51 -6.49
CA GLN A 270 3.95 1.09 -7.75
C GLN A 270 3.26 0.07 -8.66
N TRP A 271 2.10 0.44 -9.18
CA TRP A 271 1.38 -0.35 -10.18
C TRP A 271 1.17 0.51 -11.42
N SER A 272 1.79 0.09 -12.53
CA SER A 272 1.71 0.80 -13.81
C SER A 272 0.74 0.07 -14.73
N ILE A 273 -0.33 0.74 -15.14
CA ILE A 273 -1.27 0.23 -16.13
C ILE A 273 -0.93 0.89 -17.47
N GLN A 274 -0.62 0.08 -18.48
CA GLN A 274 -0.18 0.52 -19.80
C GLN A 274 -1.05 -0.13 -20.86
N LEU A 275 -2.07 0.59 -21.31
CA LEU A 275 -3.00 0.10 -22.32
C LEU A 275 -2.57 0.53 -23.72
N PRO A 276 -3.07 -0.13 -24.78
CA PRO A 276 -2.85 0.31 -26.15
C PRO A 276 -3.31 1.77 -26.37
N PRO A 277 -2.72 2.50 -27.34
CA PRO A 277 -3.11 3.86 -27.64
C PRO A 277 -4.61 4.01 -27.85
N GLY A 278 -5.15 5.08 -27.27
CA GLY A 278 -6.55 5.48 -27.39
C GLY A 278 -7.51 4.82 -26.41
N TYR A 279 -7.08 3.87 -25.58
CA TYR A 279 -7.78 3.59 -24.32
C TYR A 279 -7.49 4.68 -23.28
N ARG A 280 -8.38 4.76 -22.29
CA ARG A 280 -8.16 5.38 -20.98
C ARG A 280 -8.34 4.32 -19.91
N VAL A 281 -7.71 4.51 -18.75
CA VAL A 281 -7.77 3.59 -17.62
C VAL A 281 -8.81 4.11 -16.64
N LYS A 282 -9.88 3.33 -16.40
CA LYS A 282 -10.84 3.60 -15.33
C LYS A 282 -10.57 2.66 -14.15
N VAL A 283 -10.38 3.23 -12.97
CA VAL A 283 -10.01 2.55 -11.72
C VAL A 283 -11.19 2.57 -10.76
N PHE A 284 -11.47 1.43 -10.15
CA PHE A 284 -12.50 1.23 -9.15
C PHE A 284 -11.86 0.76 -7.85
N PHE A 285 -12.27 1.37 -6.74
CA PHE A 285 -11.79 1.01 -5.42
C PHE A 285 -12.83 0.08 -4.77
N LEU A 286 -12.47 -1.19 -4.63
CA LEU A 286 -13.37 -2.23 -4.10
C LEU A 286 -13.39 -2.22 -2.57
N ASP A 287 -12.22 -2.00 -1.98
CA ASP A 287 -12.03 -1.84 -0.53
C ASP A 287 -10.81 -0.95 -0.30
N MET A 288 -10.86 -0.09 0.71
CA MET A 288 -9.75 0.76 1.11
C MET A 288 -9.80 1.06 2.61
N GLU A 289 -8.72 0.72 3.28
CA GLU A 289 -8.43 1.10 4.65
C GLU A 289 -6.93 1.34 4.80
N LEU A 290 -6.53 2.60 4.68
CA LEU A 290 -5.19 3.11 4.98
C LEU A 290 -5.21 3.89 6.31
N GLU A 291 -4.04 4.33 6.80
CA GLU A 291 -4.00 5.31 7.88
C GLU A 291 -4.80 6.57 7.50
N GLY A 292 -5.50 7.15 8.47
CA GLY A 292 -6.38 8.29 8.22
C GLY A 292 -5.64 9.60 7.96
N ARG A 293 -6.40 10.66 7.74
CA ARG A 293 -5.86 12.02 7.63
C ARG A 293 -5.09 12.43 8.87
N SER A 294 -4.06 13.24 8.67
CA SER A 294 -3.38 13.94 9.76
C SER A 294 -4.36 14.88 10.45
N SER A 295 -4.45 14.77 11.78
CA SER A 295 -5.26 15.67 12.61
C SER A 295 -4.74 17.11 12.59
N LEU A 296 -3.48 17.32 12.18
CA LEU A 296 -2.85 18.64 12.12
C LEU A 296 -3.15 19.38 10.82
N THR A 297 -3.06 18.69 9.69
CA THR A 297 -3.19 19.30 8.34
C THR A 297 -4.54 19.01 7.69
N GLY A 298 -5.29 18.03 8.19
CA GLY A 298 -6.49 17.51 7.53
C GLY A 298 -6.19 16.78 6.21
N SER A 299 -4.93 16.47 5.93
CA SER A 299 -4.48 15.89 4.66
C SER A 299 -3.92 14.48 4.82
N CYS A 300 -3.77 13.74 3.72
CA CYS A 300 -3.30 12.36 3.70
C CYS A 300 -1.76 12.27 3.79
N ASP A 301 -1.17 12.85 4.84
CA ASP A 301 0.29 13.00 4.98
C ASP A 301 1.01 11.75 5.44
N TYR A 302 0.30 10.82 6.10
CA TYR A 302 0.82 9.52 6.50
C TYR A 302 0.71 8.54 5.31
N ASP A 303 0.06 7.40 5.52
CA ASP A 303 -0.19 6.43 4.46
C ASP A 303 -1.19 6.93 3.43
N HIS A 304 -0.82 6.83 2.16
CA HIS A 304 -1.70 7.27 1.08
C HIS A 304 -1.44 6.52 -0.22
N LEU A 305 -2.51 6.38 -1.00
CA LEU A 305 -2.45 5.93 -2.38
C LEU A 305 -2.65 7.15 -3.30
N THR A 306 -1.77 7.34 -4.27
CA THR A 306 -1.89 8.41 -5.28
C THR A 306 -1.97 7.84 -6.68
N ALA A 307 -2.91 8.32 -7.47
CA ALA A 307 -3.00 8.01 -8.89
C ALA A 307 -2.41 9.17 -9.68
N PHE A 308 -1.51 8.88 -10.62
CA PHE A 308 -0.93 9.83 -11.54
C PHE A 308 -1.42 9.54 -12.96
N ASP A 309 -1.76 10.60 -13.69
CA ASP A 309 -2.13 10.50 -15.10
C ASP A 309 -0.87 10.31 -15.95
N GLY A 310 -0.71 9.13 -16.55
CA GLY A 310 0.50 8.71 -17.24
C GLY A 310 1.30 7.64 -16.49
N GLY A 311 2.49 7.32 -16.98
CA GLY A 311 3.35 6.28 -16.42
C GLY A 311 4.38 6.73 -15.38
N THR A 312 4.34 7.98 -14.91
CA THR A 312 5.38 8.55 -14.02
C THR A 312 4.81 9.42 -12.91
N GLU A 313 5.50 9.49 -11.78
CA GLU A 313 5.16 10.39 -10.65
C GLU A 313 5.31 11.90 -10.97
N ASN A 314 5.91 12.26 -12.11
CA ASN A 314 5.96 13.65 -12.58
C ASN A 314 4.64 14.14 -13.17
N GLY A 315 3.67 13.23 -13.40
CA GLY A 315 2.35 13.57 -13.89
C GLY A 315 1.54 14.34 -12.85
N SER A 316 0.49 15.04 -13.28
CA SER A 316 -0.46 15.62 -12.33
C SER A 316 -1.22 14.49 -11.60
N PRO A 317 -1.30 14.51 -10.26
CA PRO A 317 -2.08 13.52 -9.54
C PRO A 317 -3.57 13.67 -9.88
N LEU A 318 -4.22 12.55 -10.21
CA LEU A 318 -5.68 12.45 -10.40
C LEU A 318 -6.41 12.41 -9.06
N GLY A 319 -5.73 11.96 -8.01
CA GLY A 319 -6.23 11.96 -6.64
C GLY A 319 -5.24 11.33 -5.67
N ARG A 320 -5.46 11.59 -4.38
CA ARG A 320 -4.70 11.07 -3.25
C ARG A 320 -5.69 10.67 -2.16
N TRP A 321 -5.63 9.41 -1.73
CA TRP A 321 -6.60 8.80 -0.80
C TRP A 321 -5.91 8.19 0.40
N CYS A 322 -6.59 8.23 1.54
CA CYS A 322 -6.17 7.65 2.81
C CYS A 322 -7.42 7.28 3.64
N GLY A 323 -7.23 6.65 4.80
CA GLY A 323 -8.35 6.25 5.66
C GLY A 323 -9.28 5.23 5.00
N ARG A 324 -10.58 5.38 5.27
CA ARG A 324 -11.69 4.60 4.65
C ARG A 324 -12.53 5.46 3.72
N GLU A 325 -11.90 6.45 3.09
CA GLU A 325 -12.61 7.35 2.20
C GLU A 325 -13.14 6.54 1.02
N SER A 326 -14.47 6.51 0.88
CA SER A 326 -15.12 6.02 -0.32
C SER A 326 -14.65 6.88 -1.48
N SER A 327 -13.90 6.29 -2.40
CA SER A 327 -13.36 6.98 -3.57
C SER A 327 -14.15 6.58 -4.81
N ALA A 328 -14.85 7.56 -5.38
CA ALA A 328 -15.48 7.42 -6.68
C ALA A 328 -14.46 6.93 -7.74
N PRO A 329 -14.90 6.16 -8.76
CA PRO A 329 -14.01 5.67 -9.79
C PRO A 329 -13.25 6.81 -10.50
N VAL A 330 -11.96 6.60 -10.76
CA VAL A 330 -11.09 7.60 -11.40
C VAL A 330 -10.78 7.17 -12.81
N THR A 331 -10.85 8.09 -13.77
CA THR A 331 -10.48 7.82 -15.16
C THR A 331 -9.28 8.65 -15.57
N SER A 332 -8.24 8.01 -16.10
CA SER A 332 -7.07 8.67 -16.67
C SER A 332 -7.43 9.49 -17.92
N ARG A 333 -6.58 10.46 -18.29
CA ARG A 333 -6.72 11.15 -19.58
C ARG A 333 -5.86 10.51 -20.65
N SER A 334 -4.76 9.87 -20.25
CA SER A 334 -3.88 9.09 -21.14
C SER A 334 -4.20 7.58 -21.13
N ASN A 335 -3.55 6.81 -22.01
CA ASN A 335 -3.61 5.34 -22.02
C ASN A 335 -2.70 4.68 -20.95
N GLN A 336 -2.10 5.50 -20.07
CA GLN A 336 -1.27 5.05 -18.97
C GLN A 336 -1.77 5.63 -17.65
N LEU A 337 -1.66 4.85 -16.59
CA LEU A 337 -1.96 5.30 -15.24
C LEU A 337 -0.98 4.65 -14.27
N LEU A 338 -0.46 5.43 -13.33
CA LEU A 338 0.44 4.96 -12.29
C LEU A 338 -0.23 5.15 -10.93
N LEU A 339 -0.36 4.06 -10.18
CA LEU A 339 -0.79 4.08 -8.78
C LEU A 339 0.42 3.87 -7.88
N VAL A 340 0.61 4.75 -6.90
CA VAL A 340 1.73 4.68 -5.95
C VAL A 340 1.20 4.67 -4.52
N LEU A 341 1.46 3.59 -3.80
CA LEU A 341 1.23 3.49 -2.35
C LEU A 341 2.49 3.96 -1.63
N HIS A 342 2.33 4.96 -0.78
CA HIS A 342 3.31 5.40 0.18
C HIS A 342 2.85 5.05 1.58
N THR A 343 3.71 4.39 2.37
CA THR A 343 3.46 4.17 3.79
C THR A 343 4.59 4.76 4.62
N ASP A 344 4.24 5.32 5.78
CA ASP A 344 5.19 5.94 6.68
C ASP A 344 5.77 4.89 7.65
N ARG A 345 6.38 5.34 8.75
CA ARG A 345 7.03 4.44 9.72
C ARG A 345 6.07 3.77 10.69
N ASN A 346 4.81 4.19 10.74
CA ASN A 346 3.88 3.90 11.80
C ASN A 346 2.55 3.40 11.23
N THR A 347 1.72 2.82 12.10
CA THR A 347 0.29 2.57 11.85
C THR A 347 -0.09 1.97 10.49
N ALA A 348 0.26 0.71 10.24
CA ALA A 348 -0.37 0.00 9.14
C ALA A 348 -1.88 -0.27 9.36
N LYS A 349 -2.60 -0.48 8.25
CA LYS A 349 -3.99 -0.96 8.19
C LYS A 349 -4.11 -2.11 7.18
N ARG A 350 -5.33 -2.59 6.91
CA ARG A 350 -5.58 -3.75 6.02
C ARG A 350 -5.24 -3.48 4.55
N GLY A 351 -5.15 -2.22 4.14
CA GLY A 351 -4.76 -1.84 2.80
C GLY A 351 -5.95 -1.69 1.86
N PHE A 352 -5.79 -2.04 0.59
CA PHE A 352 -6.82 -1.82 -0.43
C PHE A 352 -6.90 -2.96 -1.44
N SER A 353 -8.04 -3.03 -2.12
CA SER A 353 -8.27 -3.85 -3.30
C SER A 353 -8.87 -3.00 -4.42
N ILE A 354 -8.27 -3.07 -5.61
CA ILE A 354 -8.58 -2.22 -6.76
C ILE A 354 -8.85 -3.09 -7.98
N ALA A 355 -9.83 -2.69 -8.77
CA ALA A 355 -10.05 -3.19 -10.12
C ALA A 355 -9.86 -2.05 -11.13
N TYR A 356 -9.43 -2.38 -12.34
CA TYR A 356 -9.36 -1.43 -13.43
C TYR A 356 -9.88 -2.03 -14.73
N VAL A 357 -10.35 -1.15 -15.61
CA VAL A 357 -10.77 -1.48 -16.97
C VAL A 357 -10.34 -0.39 -17.94
N GLY A 358 -9.96 -0.81 -19.14
CA GLY A 358 -9.72 0.03 -20.29
C GLY A 358 -11.05 0.51 -20.84
N VAL A 359 -11.27 1.82 -20.81
CA VAL A 359 -12.43 2.45 -21.40
C VAL A 359 -12.05 3.23 -22.63
N VAL A 360 -12.94 3.24 -23.61
CA VAL A 360 -12.76 3.99 -24.84
C VAL A 360 -13.27 5.42 -24.60
N PRO A 361 -12.47 6.47 -24.84
CA PRO A 361 -12.94 7.84 -24.75
C PRO A 361 -13.99 8.06 -25.84
N MET A 362 -15.20 8.43 -25.42
CA MET A 362 -16.30 8.72 -26.33
C MET A 362 -16.93 10.07 -25.98
N ASN A 363 -17.34 10.79 -27.01
CA ASN A 363 -18.10 12.01 -26.86
C ASN A 363 -19.56 11.70 -27.17
N VAL A 364 -20.41 11.84 -26.17
CA VAL A 364 -21.85 11.62 -26.29
C VAL A 364 -22.54 12.96 -26.14
N SER A 365 -23.43 13.26 -27.07
CA SER A 365 -24.36 14.38 -26.99
C SER A 365 -25.72 13.93 -27.51
N CYS A 366 -26.76 14.67 -27.15
CA CYS A 366 -28.10 14.37 -27.65
C CYS A 366 -28.91 15.63 -27.92
N THR A 367 -29.91 15.47 -28.77
CA THR A 367 -30.89 16.50 -29.09
C THR A 367 -32.23 16.16 -28.42
N ARG A 368 -33.33 16.78 -28.88
CA ARG A 368 -34.68 16.39 -28.44
C ARG A 368 -35.13 15.05 -29.01
N THR A 369 -34.47 14.55 -30.06
CA THR A 369 -34.92 13.41 -30.85
C THR A 369 -33.82 12.40 -31.18
N ASP A 370 -32.55 12.82 -31.08
CA ASP A 370 -31.42 12.07 -31.62
C ASP A 370 -30.27 11.91 -30.62
N PHE A 371 -29.57 10.79 -30.72
CA PHE A 371 -28.26 10.56 -30.10
C PHE A 371 -27.14 10.84 -31.10
N HIS A 372 -26.07 11.43 -30.59
CA HIS A 372 -24.80 11.59 -31.30
C HIS A 372 -23.67 11.01 -30.43
N ILE A 373 -23.09 9.91 -30.89
CA ILE A 373 -21.94 9.27 -30.25
C ILE A 373 -20.77 9.36 -31.22
N GLN A 374 -19.64 9.86 -30.74
CA GLN A 374 -18.40 9.93 -31.51
C GLN A 374 -17.25 9.29 -30.74
N ILE A 375 -16.59 8.34 -31.39
CA ILE A 375 -15.45 7.59 -30.85
C ILE A 375 -14.24 7.77 -31.78
N PRO A 376 -13.08 8.25 -31.30
CA PRO A 376 -11.89 8.40 -32.14
C PRO A 376 -11.42 7.05 -32.69
N VAL A 377 -11.08 6.98 -33.98
CA VAL A 377 -10.58 5.73 -34.60
C VAL A 377 -9.26 5.28 -33.96
N GLN A 378 -8.43 6.21 -33.47
CA GLN A 378 -7.18 5.84 -32.77
C GLN A 378 -7.44 4.96 -31.53
N ALA A 379 -8.62 5.08 -30.91
CA ALA A 379 -9.00 4.26 -29.76
C ALA A 379 -9.41 2.84 -30.11
N LEU A 380 -9.75 2.58 -31.37
CA LEU A 380 -10.31 1.31 -31.84
C LEU A 380 -9.74 0.93 -33.22
N ALA A 381 -8.47 1.24 -33.46
CA ALA A 381 -7.86 1.15 -34.80
C ALA A 381 -7.86 -0.28 -35.39
N GLN A 382 -8.09 -1.29 -34.55
CA GLN A 382 -8.14 -2.71 -34.92
C GLN A 382 -9.57 -3.26 -35.04
N LEU A 383 -10.60 -2.46 -34.79
CA LEU A 383 -12.00 -2.92 -34.80
C LEU A 383 -12.72 -2.61 -36.10
N GLU A 384 -13.48 -3.58 -36.58
CA GLU A 384 -14.41 -3.40 -37.69
C GLU A 384 -15.66 -2.62 -37.24
N ARG A 385 -16.28 -1.90 -38.18
CA ARG A 385 -17.43 -1.01 -37.92
C ARG A 385 -18.67 -1.71 -37.34
N ASN A 386 -18.89 -2.97 -37.72
CA ASN A 386 -20.00 -3.82 -37.27
C ASN A 386 -19.86 -4.24 -35.80
N ARG A 387 -18.69 -4.05 -35.20
CA ARG A 387 -18.42 -4.39 -33.80
C ARG A 387 -18.72 -3.24 -32.83
N ILE A 388 -19.19 -2.11 -33.35
CA ILE A 388 -19.59 -0.93 -32.59
C ILE A 388 -21.02 -0.58 -32.98
N TYR A 389 -21.99 -0.79 -32.08
CA TYR A 389 -23.40 -0.56 -32.40
C TYR A 389 -24.22 -0.15 -31.17
N LEU A 390 -25.30 0.59 -31.39
CA LEU A 390 -26.21 1.05 -30.33
C LEU A 390 -27.49 0.20 -30.30
N GLY A 391 -27.74 -0.48 -29.18
CA GLY A 391 -28.92 -1.31 -28.93
C GLY A 391 -28.89 -2.60 -29.75
N THR A 392 -29.06 -2.48 -31.06
CA THR A 392 -29.07 -3.60 -32.01
C THR A 392 -27.95 -3.47 -33.04
N PRO A 393 -27.40 -4.58 -33.58
CA PRO A 393 -26.36 -4.54 -34.60
C PRO A 393 -26.73 -3.79 -35.89
N SER A 394 -28.02 -3.57 -36.15
CA SER A 394 -28.49 -2.74 -37.27
C SER A 394 -28.11 -1.26 -37.13
N CYS A 395 -27.83 -0.80 -35.91
CA CYS A 395 -27.41 0.56 -35.61
C CYS A 395 -25.88 0.65 -35.43
N ALA A 396 -25.15 0.09 -36.39
CA ALA A 396 -23.68 0.09 -36.39
C ALA A 396 -23.08 1.47 -36.67
N ALA A 397 -21.88 1.72 -36.15
CA ALA A 397 -21.17 2.97 -36.33
C ALA A 397 -20.68 3.18 -37.77
N GLN A 398 -20.62 4.44 -38.18
CA GLN A 398 -20.06 4.88 -39.46
C GLN A 398 -18.71 5.56 -39.26
N VAL A 399 -17.73 5.25 -40.10
CA VAL A 399 -16.41 5.90 -40.03
C VAL A 399 -16.43 7.20 -40.83
N VAL A 400 -16.30 8.34 -40.14
CA VAL A 400 -16.29 9.68 -40.76
C VAL A 400 -15.18 10.52 -40.13
N GLY A 401 -14.22 10.97 -40.94
CA GLY A 401 -13.19 11.92 -40.52
C GLY A 401 -12.32 11.42 -39.35
N GLY A 402 -11.94 10.14 -39.36
CA GLY A 402 -11.13 9.54 -38.29
C GLY A 402 -11.88 9.28 -36.99
N SER A 403 -13.21 9.23 -37.00
CA SER A 403 -14.03 8.81 -35.87
C SER A 403 -15.12 7.84 -36.30
N PHE A 404 -15.43 6.87 -35.44
CA PHE A 404 -16.68 6.12 -35.50
C PHE A 404 -17.80 7.01 -34.98
N LYS A 405 -18.88 7.16 -35.75
CA LYS A 405 -20.03 8.00 -35.43
C LYS A 405 -21.30 7.17 -35.46
N ILE A 406 -22.11 7.29 -34.42
CA ILE A 406 -23.49 6.81 -34.40
C ILE A 406 -24.37 8.05 -34.27
N HIS A 407 -25.23 8.26 -35.26
CA HIS A 407 -26.25 9.29 -35.25
C HIS A 407 -27.60 8.63 -35.52
N THR A 408 -28.48 8.64 -34.54
CA THR A 408 -29.72 7.88 -34.62
C THR A 408 -30.85 8.50 -33.80
N ARG A 409 -32.08 8.27 -34.23
CA ARG A 409 -33.30 8.69 -33.51
C ARG A 409 -33.60 7.74 -32.37
N PHE A 410 -34.19 8.27 -31.30
CA PHE A 410 -34.56 7.49 -30.12
C PHE A 410 -35.44 6.26 -30.46
N ASP A 411 -36.36 6.36 -31.42
CA ASP A 411 -37.26 5.25 -31.77
C ASP A 411 -36.63 4.12 -32.60
N THR A 412 -35.39 4.26 -33.07
CA THR A 412 -34.84 3.37 -34.11
C THR A 412 -33.82 2.33 -33.62
N CYS A 413 -33.23 2.48 -32.43
CA CYS A 413 -32.11 1.66 -31.97
C CYS A 413 -32.32 1.03 -30.58
N GLY A 414 -33.54 0.55 -30.31
CA GLY A 414 -33.84 -0.14 -29.04
C GLY A 414 -33.65 0.74 -27.81
N THR A 415 -34.04 2.02 -27.89
CA THR A 415 -33.97 2.93 -26.73
C THR A 415 -35.21 2.79 -25.86
N GLU A 416 -35.05 2.93 -24.55
CA GLU A 416 -36.13 2.88 -23.58
C GLU A 416 -36.28 4.24 -22.88
N SER A 417 -37.51 4.72 -22.76
CA SER A 417 -37.81 5.95 -22.03
C SER A 417 -38.12 5.63 -20.57
N GLN A 418 -37.24 6.07 -19.66
CA GLN A 418 -37.46 5.96 -18.22
C GLN A 418 -37.82 7.32 -17.60
N LYS A 419 -38.66 7.32 -16.56
CA LYS A 419 -38.96 8.51 -15.76
C LYS A 419 -38.09 8.51 -14.51
N ARG A 420 -37.24 9.53 -14.36
CA ARG A 420 -36.40 9.77 -13.17
C ARG A 420 -36.71 11.18 -12.63
N ASN A 421 -37.14 11.30 -11.38
CA ASN A 421 -37.47 12.58 -10.72
C ASN A 421 -38.35 13.53 -11.57
N ASN A 422 -39.44 13.00 -12.16
CA ASN A 422 -40.39 13.74 -13.00
C ASN A 422 -39.82 14.23 -14.36
N THR A 423 -38.65 13.74 -14.76
CA THR A 423 -38.03 14.02 -16.05
C THR A 423 -37.90 12.75 -16.89
N SER A 424 -38.17 12.85 -18.19
CA SER A 424 -38.02 11.75 -19.14
C SER A 424 -36.56 11.64 -19.57
N VAL A 425 -35.94 10.51 -19.26
CA VAL A 425 -34.57 10.16 -19.67
C VAL A 425 -34.66 9.03 -20.69
N ILE A 426 -33.94 9.18 -21.80
CA ILE A 426 -33.81 8.15 -22.82
C ILE A 426 -32.54 7.37 -22.55
N ILE A 427 -32.65 6.05 -22.49
CA ILE A 427 -31.54 5.14 -22.19
C ILE A 427 -31.35 4.18 -23.36
N SER A 428 -30.10 3.88 -23.69
CA SER A 428 -29.73 2.87 -24.67
C SER A 428 -28.37 2.25 -24.33
N THR A 429 -28.07 1.08 -24.86
CA THR A 429 -26.81 0.37 -24.59
C THR A 429 -25.93 0.38 -25.83
N LEU A 430 -24.75 0.98 -25.74
CA LEU A 430 -23.70 0.94 -26.76
C LEU A 430 -22.81 -0.29 -26.51
N TYR A 431 -22.68 -1.13 -27.53
CA TYR A 431 -21.82 -2.30 -27.52
C TYR A 431 -20.54 -2.02 -28.29
N ILE A 432 -19.40 -2.38 -27.69
CA ILE A 432 -18.09 -2.41 -28.35
C ILE A 432 -17.52 -3.82 -28.16
N ASP A 433 -17.49 -4.60 -29.24
CA ASP A 433 -17.08 -5.99 -29.22
C ASP A 433 -15.60 -6.14 -29.59
N PHE A 434 -14.76 -6.47 -28.60
CA PHE A 434 -13.33 -6.73 -28.72
C PHE A 434 -12.97 -8.20 -28.90
N SER A 435 -13.94 -9.11 -29.03
CA SER A 435 -13.69 -10.56 -29.01
C SER A 435 -12.68 -10.98 -30.08
N VAL A 436 -11.72 -11.84 -29.74
CA VAL A 436 -10.72 -12.36 -30.69
C VAL A 436 -10.74 -13.89 -30.64
N GLY A 437 -11.00 -14.52 -31.78
CA GLY A 437 -11.20 -15.97 -31.83
C GLY A 437 -12.40 -16.39 -31.00
N ASP A 438 -12.22 -17.36 -30.11
CA ASP A 438 -13.28 -17.88 -29.22
C ASP A 438 -13.37 -17.13 -27.88
N GLN A 439 -12.57 -16.07 -27.68
CA GLN A 439 -12.55 -15.31 -26.43
C GLN A 439 -13.50 -14.11 -26.52
N GLU A 440 -14.67 -14.21 -25.88
CA GLU A 440 -15.65 -13.11 -25.80
C GLU A 440 -15.14 -11.94 -24.93
N ASP A 441 -15.16 -10.74 -25.50
CA ASP A 441 -14.76 -9.49 -24.84
C ASP A 441 -15.67 -8.33 -25.28
N ILE A 442 -16.95 -8.40 -24.89
CA ILE A 442 -17.95 -7.38 -25.24
C ILE A 442 -18.06 -6.37 -24.10
N HIS A 443 -17.87 -5.09 -24.42
CA HIS A 443 -18.07 -3.98 -23.51
C HIS A 443 -19.44 -3.35 -23.75
N GLU A 444 -20.20 -3.16 -22.68
CA GLU A 444 -21.52 -2.54 -22.69
C GLU A 444 -21.48 -1.19 -21.97
N TYR A 445 -21.91 -0.15 -22.67
CA TYR A 445 -21.99 1.21 -22.15
C TYR A 445 -23.45 1.67 -22.16
N GLU A 446 -23.99 2.04 -21.00
CA GLU A 446 -25.28 2.73 -20.92
C GLU A 446 -25.08 4.18 -21.31
N VAL A 447 -25.84 4.58 -22.32
CA VAL A 447 -25.88 5.94 -22.85
C VAL A 447 -27.21 6.54 -22.43
N GLN A 448 -27.14 7.58 -21.60
CA GLN A 448 -28.32 8.30 -21.14
C GLN A 448 -28.40 9.66 -21.84
N CYS A 449 -29.61 10.10 -22.14
CA CYS A 449 -29.91 11.45 -22.59
C CYS A 449 -31.10 12.01 -21.83
N GLU A 450 -30.98 13.25 -21.35
CA GLU A 450 -32.10 14.05 -20.88
C GLU A 450 -32.49 15.07 -21.97
N PRO A 451 -33.52 14.80 -22.80
CA PRO A 451 -33.77 15.57 -24.03
C PRO A 451 -34.16 17.04 -23.78
N LYS A 452 -34.69 17.34 -22.58
CA LYS A 452 -35.06 18.71 -22.18
C LYS A 452 -33.83 19.57 -21.90
N ARG A 453 -32.82 19.00 -21.23
CA ARG A 453 -31.58 19.68 -20.87
C ARG A 453 -30.50 19.54 -21.95
N LYS A 454 -30.66 18.60 -22.88
CA LYS A 454 -29.65 18.20 -23.88
C LYS A 454 -28.35 17.74 -23.21
N GLU A 455 -28.50 17.14 -22.04
CA GLU A 455 -27.40 16.55 -21.28
C GLU A 455 -27.36 15.06 -21.61
N ALA A 456 -26.19 14.57 -22.00
CA ALA A 456 -25.96 13.15 -22.24
C ALA A 456 -24.80 12.67 -21.39
N SER A 457 -24.89 11.42 -20.94
CA SER A 457 -23.85 10.78 -20.15
C SER A 457 -23.63 9.36 -20.66
N VAL A 458 -22.48 8.81 -20.34
CA VAL A 458 -22.14 7.43 -20.65
C VAL A 458 -21.46 6.77 -19.47
N THR A 459 -21.94 5.59 -19.14
CA THR A 459 -21.45 4.76 -18.05
C THR A 459 -21.16 3.37 -18.60
N LEU A 460 -20.03 2.78 -18.22
CA LEU A 460 -19.79 1.36 -18.50
C LEU A 460 -20.72 0.57 -17.57
N VAL A 461 -21.44 -0.43 -18.08
CA VAL A 461 -22.43 -1.26 -17.34
C VAL A 461 -21.92 -2.67 -17.16
N ALA A 462 -21.28 -3.22 -18.19
CA ALA A 462 -20.75 -4.57 -18.15
C ALA A 462 -19.52 -4.69 -19.06
N GLY A 463 -18.51 -5.38 -18.53
CA GLY A 463 -17.46 -6.02 -19.31
C GLY A 463 -17.47 -7.51 -18.98
N PRO A 464 -16.46 -8.30 -19.37
CA PRO A 464 -16.58 -9.77 -19.37
C PRO A 464 -16.44 -10.45 -17.99
N ASP A 465 -16.83 -9.77 -16.90
CA ASP A 465 -17.13 -10.38 -15.59
C ASP A 465 -18.10 -9.48 -14.77
N PRO A 466 -19.43 -9.68 -14.92
CA PRO A 466 -20.46 -8.83 -14.32
C PRO A 466 -20.53 -8.92 -12.78
N SER A 467 -20.00 -9.99 -12.21
CA SER A 467 -20.22 -10.35 -10.80
C SER A 467 -19.48 -9.46 -9.81
N ARG A 468 -18.30 -8.93 -10.20
CA ARG A 468 -17.48 -8.03 -9.37
C ARG A 468 -17.59 -6.56 -9.75
N LEU A 469 -17.89 -6.25 -11.01
CA LEU A 469 -18.22 -4.87 -11.43
C LEU A 469 -19.55 -4.43 -10.82
N SER A 470 -20.58 -5.30 -10.80
CA SER A 470 -21.83 -5.01 -10.08
C SER A 470 -21.62 -4.88 -8.57
N GLN A 471 -20.71 -5.63 -7.94
CA GLN A 471 -20.37 -5.41 -6.53
C GLN A 471 -19.68 -4.05 -6.32
N ALA A 472 -18.75 -3.66 -7.18
CA ALA A 472 -18.09 -2.36 -7.14
C ALA A 472 -19.05 -1.19 -7.39
N GLU A 473 -19.94 -1.32 -8.36
CA GLU A 473 -20.94 -0.31 -8.74
C GLU A 473 -22.06 -0.23 -7.72
N ASN A 474 -22.56 -1.36 -7.18
CA ASN A 474 -23.52 -1.36 -6.07
C ASN A 474 -22.93 -0.72 -4.80
N LEU A 475 -21.61 -0.88 -4.56
CA LEU A 475 -20.92 -0.18 -3.47
C LEU A 475 -20.82 1.32 -3.73
N VAL A 476 -20.55 1.75 -4.97
CA VAL A 476 -20.51 3.16 -5.36
C VAL A 476 -21.90 3.81 -5.33
N ASP A 477 -22.95 3.13 -5.79
CA ASP A 477 -24.34 3.61 -5.74
C ASP A 477 -24.87 3.69 -4.30
N ALA A 478 -24.54 2.71 -3.45
CA ALA A 478 -24.84 2.76 -2.02
C ALA A 478 -24.13 3.94 -1.33
N GLN A 479 -22.88 4.22 -1.69
CA GLN A 479 -22.09 5.34 -1.15
C GLN A 479 -22.54 6.70 -1.68
N GLN A 480 -22.99 6.80 -2.93
CA GLN A 480 -23.59 8.01 -3.50
C GLN A 480 -24.98 8.31 -2.93
N GLN A 481 -25.75 7.27 -2.57
CA GLN A 481 -27.01 7.44 -1.84
C GLN A 481 -26.81 7.94 -0.40
N GLU A 482 -25.72 7.55 0.28
CA GLU A 482 -25.37 8.09 1.60
C GLU A 482 -24.82 9.53 1.54
N GLY A 483 -24.10 9.90 0.48
CA GLY A 483 -23.55 11.27 0.28
C GLY A 483 -24.55 12.32 -0.19
N GLY A 484 -25.72 11.91 -0.70
CA GLY A 484 -26.76 12.80 -1.24
C GLY A 484 -27.81 13.27 -0.22
N ALA A 485 -27.79 12.75 1.01
CA ALA A 485 -28.77 13.04 2.06
C ALA A 485 -28.13 13.80 3.22
N MET A 486 -27.54 14.97 2.95
CA MET A 486 -27.12 15.90 4.00
C MET A 486 -27.69 17.30 3.73
N ASP A 487 -29.00 17.44 3.96
CA ASP A 487 -29.52 18.56 4.76
C ASP A 487 -30.91 18.25 5.34
N MET A 488 -31.05 18.59 6.62
CA MET A 488 -32.27 18.74 7.42
C MET A 488 -33.13 17.49 7.73
N ARG A 489 -32.74 16.77 8.79
CA ARG A 489 -33.56 16.57 10.01
C ARG A 489 -32.79 15.78 11.06
N GLU A 490 -32.48 16.44 12.17
CA GLU A 490 -32.15 15.79 13.44
C GLU A 490 -33.25 14.78 13.81
N ILE A 491 -32.93 13.50 13.85
CA ILE A 491 -33.45 12.57 14.86
C ILE A 491 -32.27 11.70 15.29
N LYS A 492 -31.72 12.04 16.44
CA LYS A 492 -30.65 11.36 17.14
C LYS A 492 -31.10 9.92 17.46
N GLY A 493 -30.54 8.93 16.76
CA GLY A 493 -30.55 7.55 17.20
C GLY A 493 -29.66 7.44 18.43
N GLN A 494 -30.29 7.50 19.60
CA GLN A 494 -29.62 7.45 20.89
C GLN A 494 -29.18 6.00 21.15
N ASP A 495 -27.87 5.81 21.33
CA ASP A 495 -27.27 4.55 21.73
C ASP A 495 -27.99 3.98 22.97
N THR A 496 -28.48 2.75 22.84
CA THR A 496 -29.22 2.01 23.88
C THR A 496 -28.38 1.69 25.11
N SER A 497 -27.09 2.00 25.08
CA SER A 497 -26.13 1.89 26.19
C SER A 497 -26.22 3.08 27.16
N ASP A 498 -26.50 4.29 26.67
CA ASP A 498 -26.55 5.51 27.49
C ASP A 498 -27.87 5.64 28.27
N ILE A 499 -28.97 5.13 27.70
CA ILE A 499 -30.28 5.13 28.37
C ILE A 499 -30.25 4.22 29.60
N VAL A 500 -29.60 3.06 29.53
CA VAL A 500 -29.47 2.15 30.66
C VAL A 500 -28.59 2.76 31.76
N PHE A 501 -27.50 3.43 31.39
CA PHE A 501 -26.64 4.12 32.37
C PHE A 501 -27.35 5.29 33.06
N ILE A 502 -28.07 6.13 32.30
CA ILE A 502 -28.82 7.25 32.86
C ILE A 502 -29.96 6.76 33.77
N SER A 503 -30.68 5.70 33.39
CA SER A 503 -31.72 5.11 34.23
C SER A 503 -31.17 4.55 35.55
N ILE A 504 -30.00 3.89 35.54
CA ILE A 504 -29.36 3.39 36.76
C ILE A 504 -28.90 4.55 37.65
N CYS A 505 -28.33 5.62 37.08
CA CYS A 505 -27.90 6.79 37.85
C CYS A 505 -29.09 7.55 38.47
N ILE A 506 -30.21 7.70 37.77
CA ILE A 506 -31.42 8.34 38.31
C ILE A 506 -32.01 7.49 39.44
N LEU A 507 -32.05 6.16 39.29
CA LEU A 507 -32.56 5.26 40.34
C LEU A 507 -31.68 5.31 41.59
N ALA A 508 -30.35 5.34 41.44
CA ALA A 508 -29.42 5.51 42.55
C ALA A 508 -29.57 6.86 43.25
N GLY A 509 -29.77 7.94 42.48
CA GLY A 509 -30.05 9.28 43.02
C GLY A 509 -31.36 9.34 43.80
N LEU A 510 -32.44 8.75 43.28
CA LEU A 510 -33.73 8.67 43.96
C LEU A 510 -33.66 7.87 45.26
N LEU A 511 -32.96 6.73 45.27
CA LEU A 511 -32.77 5.92 46.48
C LEU A 511 -31.95 6.66 47.55
N MET A 512 -30.93 7.42 47.13
CA MET A 512 -30.17 8.29 48.04
C MET A 512 -31.04 9.39 48.64
N VAL A 513 -31.89 10.04 47.84
CA VAL A 513 -32.82 11.08 48.35
C VAL A 513 -33.85 10.48 49.30
N VAL A 514 -34.42 9.31 48.99
CA VAL A 514 -35.34 8.61 49.90
C VAL A 514 -34.64 8.22 51.20
N ALA A 515 -33.39 7.74 51.15
CA ALA A 515 -32.61 7.43 52.35
C ALA A 515 -32.35 8.68 53.19
N VAL A 516 -31.97 9.80 52.56
CA VAL A 516 -31.74 11.08 53.26
C VAL A 516 -33.02 11.64 53.86
N VAL A 517 -34.14 11.61 53.14
CA VAL A 517 -35.45 12.05 53.66
C VAL A 517 -35.93 11.13 54.79
N GLY A 518 -35.72 9.82 54.67
CA GLY A 518 -36.02 8.86 55.73
C GLY A 518 -35.19 9.09 57.00
N LEU A 519 -33.92 9.48 56.87
CA LEU A 519 -33.03 9.82 57.99
C LEU A 519 -33.33 11.18 58.63
N VAL A 520 -34.01 12.07 57.91
CA VAL A 520 -34.47 13.38 58.43
C VAL A 520 -35.85 13.28 59.09
N LEU A 521 -36.63 12.25 58.76
CA LEU A 521 -37.96 11.98 59.35
C LEU A 521 -37.92 11.01 60.54
N LEU A 522 -36.81 10.29 60.74
CA LEU A 522 -36.45 9.56 61.96
C LEU A 522 -35.72 10.48 62.94
#